data_AF-A0A183TE76-F1
#
_entry.id   AF-A0A183TE76-F1
#
_cell.length_a   1.000
_cell.length_b   1.000
_cell.length_c   1.000
_cell.angle_alpha   90.00
_cell.angle_beta   90.00
_cell.angle_gamma   90.00
#
_symmetry.space_group_name_H-M   'P 1'
#
loop_
_entity.id
_entity.type
_entity.pdbx_description
1 polymer ?
#
loop_
_entity_poly.entity_id
_entity_poly.type
_entity_poly.pdbx_seq_one_letter_code
_entity_poly.pdbx_strand_id
1 'polypeptide(L)'
;MIADPTARRRGLASQAIAACLVYVHKYFTEDITAVVAKVSLDNEASLNLFKDKLGFIERKRILCFNEVDLVYPTVPGSKTVAADTASRIISHIEKSGKPWSFFVFPADVWRDRVFFQMCQG
;
A
#
# COMPACT_ATOMS: atom_id res chain seq x y z
N MET A 1 -4.83 -9.71 3.67
CA MET A 1 -6.00 -8.84 3.42
C MET A 1 -7.20 -9.70 3.06
N ILE A 2 -8.33 -9.55 3.74
CA ILE A 2 -9.61 -10.12 3.30
C ILE A 2 -10.47 -8.95 2.88
N ALA A 3 -10.76 -8.86 1.59
CA ALA A 3 -11.69 -7.86 1.08
C ALA A 3 -13.11 -8.41 1.14
N ASP A 4 -14.04 -7.56 1.57
CA ASP A 4 -15.48 -7.79 1.43
C ASP A 4 -15.80 -8.26 -0.02
N PRO A 5 -16.61 -9.31 -0.22
CA PRO A 5 -16.90 -9.82 -1.55
C PRO A 5 -17.36 -8.76 -2.55
N THR A 6 -18.13 -7.76 -2.10
CA THR A 6 -18.64 -6.66 -2.93
C THR A 6 -17.53 -5.68 -3.32
N ALA A 7 -16.46 -5.59 -2.53
CA ALA A 7 -15.33 -4.69 -2.71
C ALA A 7 -14.16 -5.31 -3.52
N ARG A 8 -14.19 -6.62 -3.76
CA ARG A 8 -13.12 -7.34 -4.49
C ARG A 8 -12.96 -6.84 -5.93
N ARG A 9 -11.74 -6.95 -6.45
CA ARG A 9 -11.37 -6.62 -7.85
C ARG A 9 -11.59 -5.15 -8.26
N ARG A 10 -11.95 -4.25 -7.34
CA ARG A 10 -12.11 -2.81 -7.59
C ARG A 10 -10.80 -2.01 -7.51
N GLY A 11 -9.68 -2.65 -7.18
CA GLY A 11 -8.37 -1.96 -7.05
C GLY A 11 -8.17 -1.24 -5.72
N LEU A 12 -9.13 -1.36 -4.79
CA LEU A 12 -9.10 -0.69 -3.47
C LEU A 12 -7.87 -1.05 -2.65
N ALA A 13 -7.38 -2.29 -2.75
CA ALA A 13 -6.16 -2.72 -2.08
C ALA A 13 -4.95 -1.87 -2.50
N SER A 14 -4.74 -1.70 -3.81
CA SER A 14 -3.66 -0.88 -4.34
C SER A 14 -3.81 0.58 -3.91
N GLN A 15 -5.03 1.12 -3.95
CA GLN A 15 -5.29 2.51 -3.51
C GLN A 15 -4.97 2.70 -2.02
N ALA A 16 -5.40 1.78 -1.17
CA ALA A 16 -5.13 1.83 0.27
C ALA A 16 -3.62 1.74 0.55
N ILE A 17 -2.90 0.83 -0.09
CA ILE A 17 -1.44 0.68 0.08
C ILE A 17 -0.72 1.95 -0.39
N ALA A 18 -1.09 2.50 -1.55
CA ALA A 18 -0.52 3.76 -2.05
C ALA A 18 -0.74 4.91 -1.06
N ALA A 19 -1.97 5.08 -0.56
CA ALA A 19 -2.29 6.12 0.41
C ALA A 19 -1.46 5.99 1.70
N CYS A 20 -1.32 4.77 2.23
CA CYS A 20 -0.47 4.50 3.39
C CYS A 20 0.99 4.87 3.13
N LEU A 21 1.56 4.49 1.98
CA LEU A 21 2.96 4.77 1.67
C LEU A 21 3.21 6.25 1.42
N VAL A 22 2.26 6.97 0.81
CA VAL A 22 2.33 8.43 0.68
C VAL A 22 2.27 9.10 2.05
N TYR A 23 1.43 8.61 2.98
CA TYR A 23 1.40 9.08 4.36
C TYR A 23 2.74 8.86 5.06
N VAL A 24 3.29 7.65 4.95
CA VAL A 24 4.59 7.31 5.55
C VAL A 24 5.68 8.23 5.01
N HIS A 25 5.80 8.34 3.69
CA HIS A 25 6.79 9.22 3.06
C HIS A 25 6.65 10.69 3.48
N LYS A 26 5.42 11.18 3.66
CA LYS A 26 5.16 12.59 3.94
C LYS A 26 5.41 12.98 5.41
N TYR A 27 5.14 12.07 6.35
CA TYR A 27 5.10 12.41 7.78
C TYR A 27 6.05 11.62 8.67
N PHE A 28 6.65 10.53 8.18
CA PHE A 28 7.70 9.83 8.92
C PHE A 28 9.05 10.28 8.39
N THR A 29 9.86 10.83 9.29
CA THR A 29 11.18 11.42 9.00
C THR A 29 12.31 10.39 9.02
N GLU A 30 12.01 9.13 9.32
CA GLU A 30 12.99 8.04 9.36
C GLU A 30 13.23 7.47 7.95
N ASP A 31 14.47 7.09 7.67
CA ASP A 31 14.86 6.43 6.42
C ASP A 31 14.21 5.03 6.35
N ILE A 32 13.02 4.94 5.77
CA ILE A 32 12.37 3.66 5.48
C ILE A 32 13.24 2.89 4.49
N THR A 33 13.91 1.85 4.99
CA THR A 33 14.88 1.04 4.23
C THR A 33 14.23 -0.08 3.42
N ALA A 34 13.00 -0.47 3.74
CA ALA A 34 12.28 -1.52 3.03
C ALA A 34 10.76 -1.41 3.22
N VAL A 35 10.00 -1.79 2.19
CA VAL A 35 8.57 -2.08 2.28
C VAL A 35 8.38 -3.58 2.13
N VAL A 36 7.85 -4.23 3.16
CA VAL A 36 7.68 -5.69 3.21
C VAL A 36 6.22 -6.05 3.38
N ALA A 37 5.72 -6.92 2.51
CA ALA A 37 4.40 -7.55 2.64
C ALA A 37 4.58 -9.00 3.08
N LYS A 38 4.07 -9.33 4.26
CA LYS A 38 3.97 -10.71 4.75
C LYS A 38 2.64 -11.31 4.29
N VAL A 39 2.71 -12.42 3.59
CA VAL A 39 1.54 -13.01 2.94
C VAL A 39 1.53 -14.51 3.22
N SER A 40 0.38 -15.03 3.68
CA SER A 40 0.18 -16.47 3.76
C SER A 40 0.28 -17.12 2.37
N LEU A 41 0.92 -18.28 2.28
CA LEU A 41 1.07 -19.03 1.03
C LEU A 41 -0.28 -19.45 0.42
N ASP A 42 -1.33 -19.53 1.24
CA ASP A 42 -2.70 -19.86 0.78
C ASP A 42 -3.46 -18.63 0.25
N ASN A 43 -2.90 -17.42 0.39
CA ASN A 43 -3.56 -16.18 -0.03
C ASN A 43 -3.18 -15.79 -1.46
N GLU A 44 -3.64 -16.58 -2.43
CA GLU A 44 -3.37 -16.38 -3.85
C GLU A 44 -3.67 -14.96 -4.34
N ALA A 45 -4.77 -14.36 -3.87
CA ALA A 45 -5.16 -13.00 -4.25
C ALA A 45 -4.13 -11.95 -3.82
N SER A 46 -3.58 -12.07 -2.61
CA SER A 46 -2.54 -11.17 -2.11
C SER A 46 -1.20 -11.47 -2.78
N LEU A 47 -0.87 -12.75 -3.02
CA LEU A 47 0.33 -13.14 -3.75
C LEU A 47 0.36 -12.53 -5.16
N ASN A 48 -0.73 -12.67 -5.93
CA ASN A 48 -0.87 -12.08 -7.26
C ASN A 48 -0.81 -10.55 -7.21
N LEU A 49 -1.48 -9.93 -6.22
CA LEU A 49 -1.40 -8.48 -6.05
C LEU A 49 0.06 -8.02 -5.87
N PHE A 50 0.77 -8.55 -4.89
CA PHE A 50 2.10 -8.06 -4.57
C PHE A 50 3.14 -8.46 -5.63
N LYS A 51 3.15 -9.72 -6.09
CA LYS A 51 4.14 -10.20 -7.07
C LYS A 51 3.84 -9.65 -8.47
N ASP A 52 2.66 -9.96 -8.99
CA ASP A 52 2.38 -9.77 -10.43
C ASP A 52 1.97 -8.34 -10.77
N LYS A 53 1.25 -7.66 -9.86
CA LYS A 53 0.71 -6.31 -10.12
C LYS A 53 1.59 -5.19 -9.59
N LEU A 54 2.06 -5.34 -8.35
CA LEU A 54 2.80 -4.28 -7.67
C LEU A 54 4.33 -4.43 -7.81
N GLY A 55 4.82 -5.59 -8.24
CA GLY A 55 6.24 -5.81 -8.56
C GLY A 55 7.12 -6.10 -7.34
N PHE A 56 6.56 -6.62 -6.27
CA PHE A 56 7.32 -7.12 -5.12
C PHE A 56 7.99 -8.46 -5.47
N ILE A 57 9.15 -8.70 -4.88
CA ILE A 57 9.92 -9.94 -5.06
C ILE A 57 9.96 -10.75 -3.78
N GLU A 58 10.06 -12.08 -3.89
CA GLU A 58 10.19 -12.96 -2.73
C GLU A 58 11.56 -12.79 -2.07
N ARG A 59 11.58 -12.40 -0.80
CA ARG A 59 12.80 -12.27 0.01
C ARG A 59 13.06 -13.54 0.81
N LYS A 60 12.02 -14.07 1.46
CA LYS A 60 12.13 -15.21 2.37
C LYS A 60 10.81 -15.95 2.44
N ARG A 61 10.88 -17.28 2.49
CA ARG A 61 9.74 -18.14 2.81
C ARG A 61 9.89 -18.72 4.21
N ILE A 62 8.80 -18.76 4.97
CA ILE A 62 8.79 -19.23 6.36
C ILE A 62 7.74 -20.33 6.50
N LEU A 63 8.16 -21.56 6.21
CA LEU A 63 7.26 -22.72 6.08
C LEU A 63 6.50 -23.03 7.38
N CYS A 64 7.13 -22.86 8.55
CA CYS A 64 6.46 -23.12 9.84
C CYS A 64 5.29 -22.17 10.13
N PHE A 65 5.22 -21.02 9.48
CA PHE A 65 4.08 -20.08 9.57
C PHE A 65 3.21 -20.07 8.31
N ASN A 66 3.51 -20.91 7.32
CA ASN A 66 2.86 -20.89 6.01
C ASN A 66 2.87 -19.49 5.36
N GLU A 67 4.00 -18.78 5.43
CA GLU A 67 4.12 -17.39 5.01
C GLU A 67 5.30 -17.13 4.07
N VAL A 68 5.21 -16.04 3.31
CA VAL A 68 6.29 -15.46 2.51
C VAL A 68 6.43 -13.96 2.79
N ASP A 69 7.67 -13.52 2.94
CA ASP A 69 8.07 -12.11 2.94
C ASP A 69 8.30 -11.68 1.49
N LEU A 70 7.48 -10.76 1.01
CA LEU A 70 7.66 -10.07 -0.27
C LEU A 70 8.19 -8.67 -0.02
N VAL A 71 9.23 -8.25 -0.74
CA VAL A 71 9.86 -6.93 -0.58
C VAL A 71 9.81 -6.16 -1.88
N TYR A 72 9.61 -4.84 -1.80
CA TYR A 72 9.78 -3.98 -2.97
C TYR A 72 11.27 -3.80 -3.27
N PRO A 73 11.72 -4.01 -4.52
CA PRO A 73 13.14 -3.88 -4.86
C PRO A 73 13.61 -2.43 -4.65
N THR A 74 14.74 -2.27 -3.96
CA THR A 74 15.38 -0.96 -3.78
C THR A 74 15.85 -0.44 -5.13
N VAL A 75 15.50 0.80 -5.46
CA VAL A 75 15.95 1.48 -6.68
C VAL A 75 17.25 2.23 -6.37
N PRO A 76 18.37 1.94 -7.09
CA PRO A 76 19.61 2.68 -6.90
C PRO A 76 19.41 4.19 -7.10
N GLY A 77 19.89 4.99 -6.15
CA GLY A 77 19.79 6.45 -6.20
C GLY A 77 18.47 7.05 -5.70
N SER A 78 17.50 6.23 -5.26
CA SER A 78 16.32 6.77 -4.59
C SER A 78 16.61 7.17 -3.15
N LYS A 79 15.94 8.25 -2.70
CA LYS A 79 16.04 8.76 -1.34
C LYS A 79 15.16 7.99 -0.35
N THR A 80 14.03 7.43 -0.78
CA THR A 80 13.12 6.70 0.13
C THR A 80 12.43 5.54 -0.59
N VAL A 81 12.51 4.32 -0.04
CA VAL A 81 11.85 3.14 -0.60
C VAL A 81 10.32 3.28 -0.55
N ALA A 82 9.79 3.99 0.45
CA ALA A 82 8.36 4.27 0.58
C ALA A 82 7.81 5.10 -0.59
N ALA A 83 8.51 6.17 -1.01
CA ALA A 83 8.12 6.98 -2.14
C ALA A 83 8.14 6.18 -3.45
N ASP A 84 9.22 5.43 -3.71
CA ASP A 84 9.33 4.63 -4.94
C ASP A 84 8.20 3.61 -5.03
N THR A 85 7.94 2.91 -3.92
CA THR A 85 6.87 1.93 -3.84
C THR A 85 5.52 2.62 -4.08
N ALA A 86 5.27 3.78 -3.46
CA ALA A 86 4.04 4.54 -3.67
C ALA A 86 3.87 4.94 -5.14
N SER A 87 4.90 5.55 -5.76
CA SER A 87 4.90 5.97 -7.16
C SER A 87 4.62 4.81 -8.11
N ARG A 88 5.20 3.63 -7.86
CA ARG A 88 4.93 2.43 -8.66
C ARG A 88 3.48 1.98 -8.57
N ILE A 89 2.92 1.95 -7.37
CA ILE A 89 1.53 1.54 -7.16
C ILE A 89 0.57 2.57 -7.76
N ILE A 90 0.84 3.87 -7.62
CA ILE A 90 0.07 4.94 -8.25
C ILE A 90 0.08 4.77 -9.77
N SER A 91 1.25 4.55 -10.38
CA SER A 91 1.34 4.30 -11.83
C SER A 91 0.53 3.07 -12.26
N HIS A 92 0.50 2.01 -11.43
CA HIS A 92 -0.35 0.85 -11.69
C HIS A 92 -1.85 1.20 -11.64
N ILE A 93 -2.27 2.01 -10.66
CA ILE A 93 -3.65 2.47 -10.53
C ILE A 93 -4.05 3.34 -11.73
N GLU A 94 -3.21 4.30 -12.12
CA GLU A 94 -3.44 5.18 -13.27
C GLU A 94 -3.62 4.38 -14.57
N LYS A 95 -2.74 3.40 -14.81
CA LYS A 95 -2.82 2.51 -15.98
C LYS A 95 -4.06 1.62 -15.99
N SER A 96 -4.68 1.39 -14.83
CA SER A 96 -5.88 0.56 -14.74
C SER A 96 -7.14 1.26 -15.25
N GLY A 97 -7.11 2.59 -15.46
CA GLY A 97 -8.25 3.40 -15.88
C GLY A 97 -9.38 3.49 -14.84
N LYS A 98 -9.19 2.94 -13.64
CA LYS A 98 -10.19 3.00 -12.57
C LYS A 98 -10.15 4.35 -11.88
N PRO A 99 -11.31 4.89 -11.48
CA PRO A 99 -11.34 6.10 -10.68
C PRO A 99 -10.58 5.87 -9.37
N TRP A 100 -9.75 6.84 -9.02
CA TRP A 100 -8.99 6.82 -7.77
C TRP A 100 -8.81 8.25 -7.27
N SER A 101 -8.95 8.42 -5.96
CA SER A 101 -8.58 9.65 -5.27
C SER A 101 -8.29 9.29 -3.81
N PHE A 102 -7.22 9.84 -3.26
CA PHE A 102 -6.98 9.77 -1.83
C PHE A 102 -6.31 11.06 -1.39
N PHE A 103 -6.68 11.54 -0.20
CA PHE A 103 -6.09 12.71 0.42
C PHE A 103 -5.33 12.27 1.66
N VAL A 104 -4.14 12.85 1.84
CA VAL A 104 -3.21 12.48 2.91
C VAL A 104 -2.97 13.67 3.83
N PHE A 105 -3.61 13.62 5.00
CA PHE A 105 -3.55 14.67 6.03
C PHE A 105 -2.82 14.15 7.27
N PRO A 106 -2.19 15.04 8.07
CA PRO A 106 -1.75 14.68 9.41
C PRO A 106 -2.93 14.16 10.25
N ALA A 107 -2.68 13.22 11.16
CA ALA A 107 -3.74 12.57 11.94
C ALA A 107 -4.50 13.54 12.86
N ASP A 108 -3.84 14.57 13.38
CA ASP A 108 -4.41 15.65 14.18
C ASP A 108 -5.35 16.53 13.33
N VAL A 109 -4.92 16.94 12.13
CA VAL A 109 -5.75 17.74 11.21
C VAL A 109 -6.95 16.96 10.66
N TRP A 110 -6.80 15.65 10.46
CA TRP A 110 -7.87 14.80 9.94
C TRP A 110 -9.07 14.71 10.89
N ARG A 111 -8.83 14.62 12.20
CA ARG A 111 -9.92 14.58 13.21
C ARG A 111 -10.76 15.84 13.14
N ASP A 112 -10.13 17.00 13.07
CA ASP A 112 -10.86 18.27 13.01
C ASP A 112 -11.77 18.34 11.78
N ARG A 113 -11.31 17.87 10.61
CA ARG A 113 -12.12 17.91 9.39
C ARG A 113 -13.32 16.98 9.39
N VAL A 114 -13.17 15.75 9.88
CA VAL A 114 -14.26 14.76 9.86
C VAL A 114 -15.31 15.05 10.94
N PHE A 115 -14.87 15.46 12.13
CA PHE A 115 -15.78 15.67 13.25
C PHE A 115 -16.43 17.07 13.25
N PHE A 116 -15.78 18.13 12.72
CA PHE A 116 -16.48 19.42 12.57
C PHE A 116 -17.55 19.43 11.47
N GLN A 117 -17.40 18.62 10.41
CA GLN A 117 -18.43 18.54 9.37
C GLN A 117 -19.71 17.83 9.82
N MET A 118 -19.66 17.00 10.87
CA MET A 118 -20.86 16.33 11.41
C MET A 118 -21.66 17.16 12.41
N CYS A 119 -21.13 18.31 12.88
CA CYS A 119 -21.83 19.20 13.81
C CYS A 119 -22.52 20.39 13.12
N GLN A 120 -22.52 20.45 11.78
CA GLN A 120 -23.19 21.50 11.00
C GLN A 120 -24.28 20.98 10.05
N GLY A 121 -24.78 19.75 10.29
CA GLY A 121 -25.89 19.15 9.54
C GLY A 121 -27.10 18.91 10.43
#